data_AF-A0AAQ3QP30-F1
#
_entry.id   AF-A0AAQ3QP30-F1
#
_cell.length_a   1.000
_cell.length_b   1.000
_cell.length_c   1.000
_cell.angle_alpha   90.00
_cell.angle_beta   90.00
_cell.angle_gamma   90.00
#
_symmetry.space_group_name_H-M   'P 1'
#
loop_
_entity.id
_entity.type
_entity.pdbx_description
1 polymer ?
#
loop_
_entity_poly.entity_id
_entity_poly.type
_entity_poly.pdbx_seq_one_letter_code
_entity_poly.pdbx_strand_id
1 'polypeptide(L)'
;MPATATLVGALLGLGTQLYSNALRKLPYMRHPWEHVLGMGIGVIFVNQLVKWDEKLKEDLDKILDKARAANESRYFDDDDD
;
A
#
# COMPACT_ATOMS: atom_id res chain seq x y z
N MET A 1 1.10 -4.05 -12.76
CA MET A 1 -0.03 -4.78 -13.38
C MET A 1 -1.22 -4.72 -12.42
N PRO A 2 -2.33 -4.07 -12.77
CA PRO A 2 -3.50 -3.97 -11.87
C PRO A 2 -4.08 -5.35 -11.48
N ALA A 3 -3.90 -6.36 -12.32
CA ALA A 3 -4.32 -7.73 -12.05
C ALA A 3 -3.58 -8.39 -10.88
N THR A 4 -2.29 -8.09 -10.67
CA THR A 4 -1.53 -8.69 -9.58
C THR A 4 -1.93 -8.09 -8.23
N ALA A 5 -2.13 -6.77 -8.15
CA ALA A 5 -2.62 -6.10 -6.94
C ALA A 5 -4.03 -6.58 -6.54
N THR A 6 -4.89 -6.78 -7.53
CA THR A 6 -6.24 -7.33 -7.33
C THR A 6 -6.18 -8.77 -6.81
N LEU A 7 -5.35 -9.64 -7.41
CA LEU A 7 -5.20 -11.02 -6.96
C LEU A 7 -4.62 -11.10 -5.54
N VAL A 8 -3.59 -10.31 -5.24
CA VAL A 8 -2.99 -10.22 -3.89
C VAL A 8 -4.01 -9.72 -2.87
N GLY A 9 -4.78 -8.69 -3.22
CA GLY A 9 -5.84 -8.17 -2.35
C GLY A 9 -6.94 -9.20 -2.07
N ALA A 10 -7.38 -9.94 -3.09
CA ALA A 10 -8.36 -11.01 -2.91
C ALA A 10 -7.82 -12.12 -2.00
N LEU A 11 -6.61 -12.61 -2.26
CA LEU A 11 -5.99 -13.67 -1.43
C LEU A 11 -5.74 -13.22 0.00
N LEU A 12 -5.35 -11.95 0.21
CA LEU A 12 -5.17 -11.37 1.54
C LEU A 12 -6.51 -11.31 2.29
N GLY A 13 -7.57 -10.81 1.64
CA GLY A 13 -8.90 -10.75 2.23
C GLY A 13 -9.50 -12.11 2.59
N LEU A 14 -9.29 -13.11 1.71
CA LEU A 14 -9.67 -14.50 1.95
C LEU A 14 -8.85 -15.09 3.11
N GLY A 15 -7.53 -14.88 3.10
CA GLY A 15 -6.62 -15.35 4.15
C GLY A 15 -6.97 -14.78 5.53
N THR A 16 -7.29 -13.49 5.61
CA THR A 16 -7.72 -12.85 6.86
C THR A 16 -9.03 -13.44 7.39
N GLN A 17 -10.00 -13.72 6.52
CA GLN A 17 -11.27 -14.34 6.89
C GLN A 17 -11.08 -15.79 7.37
N LEU A 18 -10.29 -16.60 6.64
CA LEU A 18 -9.94 -17.95 7.05
C LEU A 18 -9.21 -17.96 8.39
N TYR A 19 -8.26 -17.04 8.58
CA TYR A 19 -7.52 -16.91 9.83
C TYR A 19 -8.42 -16.50 11.01
N SER A 20 -9.38 -15.60 10.78
CA SER A 20 -10.37 -15.23 11.79
C SER A 20 -11.20 -16.44 12.25
N ASN A 21 -11.66 -17.27 11.31
CA ASN A 21 -12.40 -18.49 11.62
C ASN A 21 -11.52 -19.55 12.31
N ALA A 22 -10.26 -19.66 11.90
CA ALA A 22 -9.28 -20.56 12.51
C ALA A 22 -9.04 -20.23 13.99
N LEU A 23 -8.85 -18.95 14.31
CA LEU A 23 -8.65 -18.47 15.69
C LEU A 23 -9.86 -18.74 16.58
N ARG A 24 -11.08 -18.70 16.01
CA ARG A 24 -12.31 -19.03 16.73
C ARG A 24 -12.55 -20.54 16.87
N LYS A 25 -11.64 -21.39 16.37
CA LYS A 25 -11.80 -22.86 16.28
C LYS A 25 -13.07 -23.27 15.52
N LEU A 26 -13.53 -22.42 14.61
CA LEU A 26 -14.72 -22.65 13.79
C LEU A 26 -14.34 -23.31 12.46
N PRO A 27 -15.25 -24.05 11.80
CA PRO A 27 -15.01 -24.55 10.46
C PRO A 27 -14.63 -23.40 9.52
N TYR A 28 -13.56 -23.59 8.74
CA TYR A 28 -12.95 -22.55 7.90
C TYR A 28 -13.97 -21.81 7.00
N MET A 29 -14.96 -22.52 6.46
CA MET A 29 -15.99 -21.98 5.57
C MET A 29 -17.37 -21.87 6.21
N ARG A 30 -17.46 -21.59 7.53
CA ARG A 30 -18.77 -21.46 8.21
C ARG A 30 -19.69 -20.40 7.57
N HIS A 31 -19.13 -19.29 7.11
CA HIS A 31 -19.87 -18.23 6.42
C HIS A 31 -19.22 -17.90 5.05
N PRO A 32 -19.54 -18.63 3.98
CA PRO A 32 -18.88 -18.50 2.67
C PRO A 32 -18.99 -17.10 2.06
N TRP A 33 -20.08 -16.37 2.34
CA TRP A 33 -20.32 -15.02 1.85
C TRP A 33 -19.46 -13.96 2.55
N GLU A 34 -19.04 -14.20 3.80
CA GLU A 34 -18.12 -13.30 4.49
C GLU A 34 -16.74 -13.33 3.81
N HIS A 35 -16.31 -14.48 3.26
CA HIS A 35 -15.08 -14.57 2.48
C HIS A 35 -15.14 -13.75 1.20
N VAL A 36 -16.30 -13.70 0.53
CA VAL A 36 -16.49 -12.87 -0.68
C VAL A 36 -16.42 -11.38 -0.33
N LEU A 37 -17.04 -10.97 0.78
CA LEU A 37 -16.90 -9.61 1.31
C LEU A 37 -15.45 -9.28 1.68
N GLY A 38 -14.76 -10.20 2.37
CA GLY A 38 -13.36 -10.04 2.74
C GLY A 38 -12.44 -9.91 1.53
N MET A 39 -12.63 -10.73 0.50
CA MET A 39 -11.93 -10.61 -0.79
C MET A 39 -12.17 -9.25 -1.43
N GLY A 40 -13.43 -8.79 -1.49
CA GLY A 40 -13.77 -7.48 -2.05
C GLY A 40 -13.10 -6.32 -1.32
N ILE A 41 -13.11 -6.35 0.02
CA ILE A 41 -12.43 -5.35 0.86
C ILE A 41 -10.91 -5.41 0.64
N GLY A 42 -10.32 -6.60 0.60
CA GLY A 42 -8.89 -6.79 0.38
C GLY A 42 -8.42 -6.26 -0.99
N VAL A 43 -9.22 -6.48 -2.05
CA VAL A 43 -8.96 -5.92 -3.39
C VAL A 43 -8.94 -4.40 -3.38
N ILE A 44 -9.94 -3.77 -2.76
CA ILE A 44 -10.02 -2.30 -2.69
C ILE A 44 -8.84 -1.77 -1.89
N PHE A 45 -8.56 -2.39 -0.74
CA PHE A 45 -7.47 -1.98 0.15
C PHE A 45 -6.11 -2.02 -0.54
N VAL A 46 -5.74 -3.13 -1.17
CA VAL A 46 -4.43 -3.27 -1.83
C VAL A 46 -4.31 -2.33 -3.03
N ASN A 47 -5.37 -2.16 -3.83
CA ASN A 47 -5.35 -1.20 -4.92
C ASN A 47 -5.21 0.25 -4.43
N GLN A 48 -5.85 0.61 -3.32
CA GLN A 48 -5.72 1.94 -2.74
C GLN A 48 -4.31 2.15 -2.15
N LEU A 49 -3.75 1.13 -1.53
CA LEU A 49 -2.40 1.16 -0.95
C LEU A 49 -1.34 1.38 -2.04
N VAL A 50 -1.43 0.69 -3.18
CA VAL A 50 -0.49 0.88 -4.29
C VAL A 50 -0.57 2.31 -4.85
N LYS A 51 -1.78 2.86 -5.02
CA LYS A 51 -1.96 4.25 -5.45
C LYS A 51 -1.36 5.25 -4.45
N TRP A 52 -1.50 4.97 -3.16
CA TRP A 52 -0.87 5.79 -2.12
C TRP A 52 0.65 5.69 -2.17
N ASP A 53 1.22 4.50 -2.33
CA ASP A 53 2.67 4.31 -2.44
C ASP A 53 3.27 5.10 -3.63
N GLU A 54 2.60 5.11 -4.78
CA GLU A 54 3.01 5.92 -5.94
C GLU A 54 3.02 7.42 -5.62
N LYS A 55 1.97 7.91 -4.97
CA LYS A 55 1.90 9.32 -4.56
C LYS A 55 2.97 9.68 -3.53
N LEU A 56 3.21 8.81 -2.55
CA LEU A 56 4.23 9.03 -1.53
C LEU A 56 5.64 9.08 -2.13
N LYS A 57 5.93 8.27 -3.15
CA LYS A 57 7.21 8.34 -3.88
C LYS A 57 7.39 9.66 -4.59
N GLU A 58 6.36 10.14 -5.29
CA GLU A 58 6.40 11.43 -5.97
C GLU A 58 6.60 12.60 -4.99
N ASP A 59 5.90 12.56 -3.85
CA ASP A 59 6.04 13.59 -2.81
C ASP A 59 7.40 13.52 -2.12
N LEU A 60 7.98 12.33 -1.94
CA LEU A 60 9.33 12.14 -1.41
C LEU A 60 10.39 12.71 -2.34
N ASP A 61 10.31 12.43 -3.64
CA ASP A 61 11.26 12.94 -4.64
C ASP A 61 11.26 14.48 -4.65
N LYS A 62 10.08 15.11 -4.58
CA LYS A 62 9.97 16.58 -4.47
C LYS A 62 10.64 17.15 -3.22
N ILE A 63 10.53 16.46 -2.08
CA ILE A 63 11.18 16.89 -0.83
C ILE A 63 12.69 16.74 -0.96
N LEU A 64 13.15 15.67 -1.59
CA LEU A 64 14.57 15.37 -1.77
C LEU A 64 15.22 16.38 -2.73
N ASP A 65 14.55 16.74 -3.82
CA ASP A 65 14.98 17.79 -4.75
C ASP A 65 15.03 19.16 -4.07
N LYS A 66 14.01 19.51 -3.28
CA LYS A 66 14.03 20.75 -2.47
C LYS A 66 15.18 20.77 -1.47
N ALA A 67 15.42 19.64 -0.80
CA ALA A 67 16.53 19.53 0.16
C ALA A 67 17.89 19.65 -0.54
N ARG A 68 18.05 19.08 -1.73
CA ARG A 68 19.26 19.25 -2.55
C ARG A 68 19.46 20.70 -2.96
N ALA A 69 18.44 21.34 -3.55
CA ALA A 69 18.52 22.72 -3.99
C ALA A 69 18.85 23.69 -2.84
N ALA A 70 18.26 23.48 -1.66
CA ALA A 70 18.54 24.29 -0.47
C ALA A 70 19.97 24.09 0.09
N ASN A 71 20.57 22.92 -0.13
CA ASN A 71 21.97 22.67 0.23
C ASN A 71 22.92 23.24 -0.82
N GLU A 72 22.58 23.18 -2.09
CA GLU A 72 23.36 23.74 -3.21
C GLU A 72 23.45 25.27 -3.12
N SER A 73 22.33 25.95 -2.90
CA SER A 73 22.29 27.41 -2.68
C SER A 73 23.04 27.88 -1.44
N ARG A 74 23.39 26.96 -0.53
CA ARG A 74 24.11 27.28 0.71
C ARG A 74 25.63 27.12 0.58
N TYR A 75 26.11 26.37 -0.41
CA TYR A 75 27.53 26.06 -0.54
C TYR A 75 28.16 26.59 -1.82
N PHE A 76 27.40 26.81 -2.90
CA PHE A 76 27.96 27.20 -4.20
C PHE A 76 27.81 28.68 -4.54
N ASP A 77 26.86 29.41 -3.94
CA ASP A 77 26.72 30.86 -4.15
C ASP A 77 27.70 31.69 -3.27
N ASP A 78 28.26 31.11 -2.21
CA ASP A 78 29.22 31.79 -1.30
C ASP A 78 30.69 31.73 -1.78
N ASP A 79 31.01 30.92 -2.80
CA ASP A 79 32.38 30.72 -3.32
C ASP A 79 32.72 31.59 -4.56
N ASP A 80 31.74 32.31 -5.13
CA ASP A 80 31.86 33.10 -6.38
C ASP A 80 32.01 34.63 -6.18
N ASP A 81 32.13 35.14 -4.94
CA ASP A 81 32.37 36.57 -4.61
C ASP A 81 33.81 36.86 -4.10
#